data_AF-A0A7K8WK35-F1
#
_entry.id   AF-A0A7K8WK35-F1
#
_cell.length_a   1.000
_cell.length_b   1.000
_cell.length_c   1.000
_cell.angle_alpha   90.00
_cell.angle_beta   90.00
_cell.angle_gamma   90.00
#
_symmetry.space_group_name_H-M   'P 1'
#
loop_
_entity.id
_entity.type
_entity.pdbx_description
1 polymer ?
#
loop_
_entity_poly.entity_id
_entity_poly.type
_entity_poly.pdbx_seq_one_letter_code
_entity_poly.pdbx_strand_id
1 'polypeptide(L)'
;SRAPAISVSAESCIPAGLRLGPVPGTFKLGKYLSDRKEPGLKKKVFSCAVTPVFQVRMVRGELVDEAGSSALEWIGLIRAARNSQEQTLEAVADLPGGQIFYRALRDVQPGEELTVWYSNPLAQWFDIPVTATPTHDEKGEERYICWYCWRTFKYPNSLKAHVHFHCALSHGRPFLHHDH
;
A
#
# COMPACT_ATOMS: atom_id res chain seq x y z
N SER A 1 -8.22 -13.15 12.82
CA SER A 1 -8.44 -13.81 11.51
C SER A 1 -7.56 -13.12 10.47
N ARG A 2 -6.85 -13.88 9.64
CA ARG A 2 -6.09 -13.32 8.51
C ARG A 2 -7.14 -12.99 7.44
N ALA A 3 -7.35 -11.71 7.12
CA ALA A 3 -8.25 -11.36 6.03
C ALA A 3 -7.78 -12.09 4.76
N PRO A 4 -8.68 -12.69 3.96
CA PRO A 4 -8.30 -13.24 2.67
C PRO A 4 -7.60 -12.14 1.87
N ALA A 5 -6.51 -12.49 1.17
CA ALA A 5 -5.84 -11.55 0.28
C ALA A 5 -6.80 -11.30 -0.90
N ILE A 6 -7.63 -10.27 -0.80
CA ILE A 6 -8.45 -9.79 -1.92
C ILE A 6 -7.58 -8.80 -2.68
N SER A 7 -7.37 -9.04 -3.97
CA SER A 7 -6.70 -8.08 -4.86
C SER A 7 -7.76 -7.25 -5.56
N VAL A 8 -7.66 -5.92 -5.51
CA VAL A 8 -8.55 -5.02 -6.25
C VAL A 8 -7.90 -4.69 -7.59
N SER A 9 -8.55 -4.95 -8.72
CA SER A 9 -7.98 -4.76 -10.06
C SER A 9 -8.89 -3.94 -10.98
N ALA A 10 -8.29 -3.16 -11.86
CA ALA A 10 -9.01 -2.37 -12.85
C ALA A 10 -9.53 -3.25 -13.99
N GLU A 11 -10.82 -3.21 -14.30
CA GLU A 11 -11.43 -3.83 -15.49
C GLU A 11 -11.39 -2.88 -16.70
N SER A 12 -11.32 -1.57 -16.44
CA SER A 12 -11.20 -0.51 -17.45
C SER A 12 -10.04 0.42 -17.12
N CYS A 13 -9.62 1.26 -18.07
CA CYS A 13 -8.63 2.30 -17.81
C CYS A 13 -9.11 3.27 -16.71
N ILE A 14 -8.26 3.53 -15.72
CA ILE A 14 -8.49 4.54 -14.67
C ILE A 14 -7.55 5.71 -14.95
N PRO A 15 -8.06 6.93 -15.16
CA PRO A 15 -7.22 8.06 -15.54
C PRO A 15 -6.35 8.55 -14.38
N ALA A 16 -5.15 9.03 -14.71
CA ALA A 16 -4.27 9.71 -13.79
C ALA A 16 -4.98 10.88 -13.10
N GLY A 17 -4.72 11.07 -11.81
CA GLY A 17 -5.32 12.14 -11.02
C GLY A 17 -6.73 11.85 -10.50
N LEU A 18 -7.37 10.74 -10.90
CA LEU A 18 -8.66 10.35 -10.31
C LEU A 18 -8.54 10.24 -8.79
N ARG A 19 -9.44 10.89 -8.06
CA ARG A 19 -9.51 10.88 -6.60
C ARG A 19 -10.65 9.96 -6.12
N LEU A 20 -10.33 9.09 -5.16
CA LEU A 20 -11.22 8.14 -4.52
C LEU A 20 -11.25 8.44 -3.03
N GLY A 21 -12.44 8.46 -2.43
CA GLY A 21 -12.61 8.68 -1.00
C GLY A 21 -13.68 9.71 -0.68
N PRO A 22 -13.77 10.15 0.58
CA PRO A 22 -12.79 9.95 1.65
C PRO A 22 -12.65 8.49 2.11
N VAL A 23 -11.46 8.06 2.53
CA VAL A 23 -11.23 6.73 3.10
C VAL A 23 -11.91 6.64 4.46
N PRO A 24 -12.86 5.70 4.68
CA PRO A 24 -13.60 5.61 5.93
C PRO A 24 -12.74 5.05 7.07
N GLY A 25 -13.01 5.51 8.30
CA GLY A 25 -12.43 4.97 9.52
C GLY A 25 -10.99 5.42 9.81
N THR A 26 -10.31 4.71 10.73
CA THR A 26 -8.94 5.07 11.12
C THR A 26 -7.94 4.64 10.05
N PHE A 27 -7.22 5.62 9.49
CA PHE A 27 -6.20 5.39 8.48
C PHE A 27 -4.94 4.76 9.09
N LYS A 28 -4.64 3.49 8.73
CA LYS A 28 -3.45 2.74 9.17
C LYS A 28 -2.82 1.96 8.01
N LEU A 29 -2.53 2.67 6.92
CA LEU A 29 -1.97 2.06 5.71
C LEU A 29 -0.59 1.46 5.99
N GLY A 30 -0.37 0.22 5.57
CA GLY A 30 0.90 -0.48 5.78
C GLY A 30 1.01 -1.25 7.10
N LYS A 31 0.06 -1.11 8.05
CA LYS A 31 0.10 -1.84 9.33
C LYS A 31 0.19 -3.36 9.16
N TYR A 32 -0.42 -3.92 8.12
CA TYR A 32 -0.38 -5.36 7.83
C TYR A 32 0.50 -5.70 6.63
N LEU A 33 1.30 -4.75 6.14
CA LEU A 33 2.21 -4.96 5.01
C LEU A 33 3.32 -5.93 5.42
N SER A 34 3.64 -6.86 4.53
CA SER A 34 4.72 -7.82 4.73
C SER A 34 5.40 -8.15 3.41
N ASP A 35 6.66 -8.58 3.47
CA ASP A 35 7.44 -8.99 2.30
C ASP A 35 6.98 -10.29 1.66
N ARG A 36 6.03 -10.99 2.28
CA ARG A 36 5.46 -12.21 1.71
C ARG A 36 4.69 -11.83 0.45
N LYS A 37 5.37 -11.84 -0.69
CA LYS A 37 4.76 -12.22 -1.95
C LYS A 37 4.27 -13.65 -1.74
N GLU A 38 2.99 -13.93 -1.99
CA GLU A 38 2.51 -15.30 -2.21
C GLU A 38 3.60 -16.04 -2.99
N PRO A 39 4.12 -17.19 -2.50
CA PRO A 39 5.29 -17.82 -3.07
C PRO A 39 5.08 -17.98 -4.57
N GLY A 40 5.87 -17.23 -5.34
CA GLY A 40 5.89 -17.33 -6.78
C GLY A 40 6.13 -18.79 -7.15
N LEU A 41 5.10 -19.39 -7.74
CA LEU A 41 5.03 -20.68 -8.42
C LEU A 41 6.36 -21.45 -8.47
N LYS A 42 6.72 -22.14 -7.40
CA LYS A 42 7.62 -23.30 -7.50
C LYS A 42 6.75 -24.53 -7.71
N LYS A 43 6.45 -24.80 -8.98
CA LYS A 43 6.04 -26.08 -9.57
C LYS A 43 5.69 -27.19 -8.55
N LYS A 44 4.48 -27.14 -7.99
CA LYS A 44 3.72 -28.33 -7.59
C LYS A 44 2.25 -28.03 -7.83
N VAL A 45 1.72 -28.63 -8.89
CA VAL A 45 0.29 -28.68 -9.23
C VAL A 45 -0.41 -29.31 -8.03
N PHE A 46 -1.12 -28.52 -7.21
CA PHE A 46 -2.30 -28.93 -6.45
C PHE A 46 -3.06 -27.67 -5.99
N SER A 47 -4.29 -27.53 -6.48
CA SER A 47 -5.30 -26.49 -6.24
C SER A 47 -4.95 -25.07 -6.73
N CYS A 48 -5.72 -24.60 -7.72
CA CYS A 48 -5.92 -23.18 -7.99
C CYS A 48 -6.51 -22.53 -6.73
N ALA A 49 -5.68 -22.03 -5.82
CA ALA A 49 -6.10 -20.92 -4.97
C ALA A 49 -6.14 -19.69 -5.88
N VAL A 50 -7.24 -19.53 -6.62
CA VAL A 50 -7.53 -18.25 -7.28
C VAL A 50 -7.75 -17.27 -6.15
N THR A 51 -6.76 -16.41 -5.90
CA THR A 51 -6.91 -15.26 -5.00
C THR A 51 -8.19 -14.53 -5.42
N PRO A 52 -9.19 -14.34 -4.54
CA PRO A 52 -10.40 -13.63 -4.93
C PRO A 52 -10.02 -12.25 -5.44
N VAL A 53 -10.30 -11.99 -6.72
CA VAL A 53 -10.04 -10.70 -7.37
C VAL A 53 -11.32 -9.89 -7.32
N PHE A 54 -11.24 -8.68 -6.81
CA PHE A 54 -12.32 -7.70 -6.82
C PHE A 54 -12.09 -6.76 -8.01
N GLN A 55 -13.00 -6.77 -8.99
CA GLN A 55 -12.85 -5.99 -10.21
C GLN A 55 -13.63 -4.67 -10.11
N VAL A 56 -13.03 -3.60 -10.64
CA VAL A 56 -13.62 -2.26 -10.63
C VAL A 56 -13.49 -1.60 -11.99
N ARG A 57 -14.52 -0.85 -12.39
CA ARG A 57 -14.59 -0.19 -13.70
C ARG A 57 -15.01 1.26 -13.58
N MET A 58 -14.61 2.04 -14.56
CA MET A 58 -15.02 3.43 -14.74
C MET A 58 -16.41 3.49 -15.37
N VAL A 59 -17.35 4.13 -14.67
CA VAL A 59 -18.70 4.40 -15.16
C VAL A 59 -19.01 5.87 -14.90
N ARG A 60 -19.24 6.66 -15.96
CA ARG A 60 -19.60 8.09 -15.88
C ARG A 60 -18.65 8.95 -15.02
N GLY A 61 -17.37 8.59 -14.98
CA GLY A 61 -16.35 9.30 -14.21
C GLY A 61 -16.15 8.79 -12.78
N GLU A 62 -16.90 7.77 -12.36
CA GLU A 62 -16.79 7.15 -11.05
C GLU A 62 -16.27 5.71 -11.14
N LEU A 63 -15.56 5.27 -10.11
CA LEU A 63 -15.10 3.89 -9.97
C LEU A 63 -16.16 3.08 -9.23
N VAL A 64 -16.68 2.05 -9.90
CA VAL A 64 -17.70 1.14 -9.35
C VAL A 64 -17.24 -0.30 -9.42
N ASP A 65 -17.75 -1.15 -8.53
CA ASP A 65 -17.51 -2.60 -8.59
C ASP A 65 -18.43 -3.30 -9.61
N GLU A 66 -18.34 -4.63 -9.68
CA GLU A 66 -19.20 -5.45 -10.54
C GLU A 66 -20.69 -5.27 -10.25
N ALA A 67 -21.06 -5.08 -8.98
CA ALA A 67 -22.43 -4.88 -8.50
C ALA A 67 -22.92 -3.42 -8.66
N GLY A 68 -22.06 -2.49 -9.09
CA GLY A 68 -22.36 -1.07 -9.22
C GLY A 68 -22.22 -0.28 -7.91
N SER A 69 -21.60 -0.86 -6.87
CA SER A 69 -21.33 -0.20 -5.60
C SER A 69 -20.28 0.88 -5.75
N SER A 70 -20.45 1.98 -5.00
CA SER A 70 -19.50 3.09 -4.95
C SER A 70 -18.13 2.67 -4.39
N ALA A 71 -17.09 3.38 -4.80
CA ALA A 71 -15.73 3.21 -4.28
C ALA A 71 -15.63 3.19 -2.75
N LEU A 72 -16.49 3.91 -2.03
CA LEU A 72 -16.45 4.00 -0.57
C LEU A 72 -16.62 2.66 0.15
N GLU A 73 -17.34 1.71 -0.44
CA GLU A 73 -17.61 0.40 0.16
C GLU A 73 -16.40 -0.53 0.12
N TRP A 74 -15.54 -0.39 -0.90
CA TRP A 74 -14.43 -1.31 -1.16
C TRP A 74 -13.05 -0.64 -1.14
N ILE A 75 -12.95 0.69 -1.03
CA ILE A 75 -11.66 1.42 -0.99
C ILE A 75 -10.73 0.92 0.14
N GLY A 76 -11.30 0.42 1.24
CA GLY A 76 -10.55 -0.19 2.34
C GLY A 76 -9.93 -1.56 2.02
N LEU A 77 -10.33 -2.20 0.91
CA LEU A 77 -9.76 -3.46 0.43
C LEU A 77 -8.47 -3.25 -0.38
N ILE A 78 -8.22 -2.03 -0.87
CA ILE A 78 -7.01 -1.69 -1.63
C ILE A 78 -5.79 -1.90 -0.73
N ARG A 79 -4.88 -2.77 -1.16
CA ARG A 79 -3.69 -3.11 -0.38
C ARG A 79 -2.62 -2.03 -0.46
N ALA A 80 -1.75 -2.01 0.55
CA ALA A 80 -0.56 -1.18 0.52
C ALA A 80 0.44 -1.67 -0.55
N ALA A 81 0.99 -0.73 -1.32
CA ALA A 81 2.07 -1.01 -2.26
C ALA A 81 3.38 -1.26 -1.52
N ARG A 82 4.12 -2.31 -1.89
CA ARG A 82 5.43 -2.67 -1.31
C ARG A 82 6.56 -1.84 -1.90
N ASN A 83 6.45 -1.42 -3.15
CA ASN A 83 7.44 -0.60 -3.84
C ASN A 83 6.77 0.34 -4.85
N SER A 84 7.56 1.23 -5.46
CA SER A 84 7.08 2.17 -6.47
C SER A 84 6.65 1.52 -7.79
N GLN A 85 7.15 0.32 -8.10
CA GLN A 85 6.84 -0.38 -9.35
C GLN A 85 5.40 -0.89 -9.39
N GLU A 86 4.87 -1.36 -8.25
CA GLU A 86 3.48 -1.83 -8.16
C GLU A 86 2.50 -0.74 -7.71
N GLN A 87 3.00 0.40 -7.21
CA GLN A 87 2.19 1.50 -6.73
C GLN A 87 1.43 2.17 -7.89
N THR A 88 0.11 2.08 -7.85
CA THR A 88 -0.78 2.71 -8.82
C THR A 88 -1.49 3.93 -8.24
N LEU A 89 -1.68 3.95 -6.92
CA LEU A 89 -2.34 5.01 -6.18
C LEU A 89 -1.41 5.62 -5.11
N GLU A 90 -1.67 6.87 -4.76
CA GLU A 90 -1.09 7.50 -3.58
C GLU A 90 -2.19 7.97 -2.61
N ALA A 91 -1.94 7.85 -1.31
CA ALA A 91 -2.77 8.42 -0.28
C ALA A 91 -2.37 9.89 -0.06
N VAL A 92 -3.35 10.78 -0.17
CA VAL A 92 -3.20 12.23 -0.05
C VAL A 92 -4.21 12.78 0.95
N ALA A 93 -3.88 13.90 1.57
CA ALA A 93 -4.82 14.74 2.31
C ALA A 93 -4.49 16.20 2.02
N ASP A 94 -5.51 17.04 1.93
CA ASP A 94 -5.33 18.45 1.57
C ASP A 94 -4.78 19.29 2.75
N LEU A 95 -4.98 18.82 3.99
CA LEU A 95 -4.50 19.46 5.22
C LEU A 95 -4.02 18.40 6.24
N PRO A 96 -3.10 18.74 7.16
CA PRO A 96 -2.74 17.86 8.27
C PRO A 96 -3.97 17.46 9.09
N GLY A 97 -4.14 16.16 9.35
CA GLY A 97 -5.32 15.64 10.07
C GLY A 97 -6.64 15.65 9.29
N GLY A 98 -6.60 16.06 8.01
CA GLY A 98 -7.76 16.06 7.13
C GLY A 98 -8.20 14.67 6.68
N GLN A 99 -9.24 14.64 5.85
CA GLN A 99 -9.73 13.41 5.23
C GLN A 99 -8.70 12.87 4.23
N ILE A 100 -8.51 11.56 4.24
CA ILE A 100 -7.59 10.88 3.32
C ILE A 100 -8.33 10.51 2.04
N PHE A 101 -7.70 10.76 0.89
CA PHE A 101 -8.16 10.34 -0.42
C PHE A 101 -7.06 9.51 -1.08
N TYR A 102 -7.45 8.58 -1.95
CA TYR A 102 -6.51 7.92 -2.85
C TYR A 102 -6.53 8.61 -4.21
N ARG A 103 -5.37 8.94 -4.75
CA ARG A 103 -5.20 9.58 -6.05
C ARG A 103 -4.44 8.65 -6.99
N ALA A 104 -4.94 8.46 -8.20
CA ALA A 104 -4.19 7.72 -9.23
C ALA A 104 -2.93 8.49 -9.64
N LEU A 105 -1.77 7.83 -9.54
CA LEU A 105 -0.47 8.42 -9.89
C LEU A 105 -0.25 8.52 -11.40
N ARG A 106 -0.88 7.61 -12.13
CA ARG A 106 -0.77 7.44 -13.58
C ARG A 106 -2.05 6.79 -14.09
N ASP A 107 -2.16 6.68 -15.41
CA ASP A 107 -3.20 5.85 -16.01
C ASP A 107 -2.98 4.39 -15.59
N VAL A 108 -4.00 3.80 -14.98
CA VAL A 108 -4.02 2.39 -14.58
C VAL A 108 -4.73 1.61 -15.68
N GLN A 109 -4.03 0.67 -16.29
CA GLN A 109 -4.53 -0.13 -17.40
C GLN A 109 -5.45 -1.27 -16.91
N PRO A 110 -6.37 -1.75 -17.75
CA PRO A 110 -7.13 -2.97 -17.47
C PRO A 110 -6.22 -4.14 -17.09
N GLY A 111 -6.59 -4.87 -16.04
CA GLY A 111 -5.83 -5.98 -15.46
C GLY A 111 -4.79 -5.57 -14.42
N GLU A 112 -4.48 -4.28 -14.27
CA GLU A 112 -3.55 -3.82 -13.24
C GLU A 112 -4.21 -3.80 -11.85
N GLU A 113 -3.42 -4.13 -10.84
CA GLU A 113 -3.86 -4.11 -9.45
C GLU A 113 -3.76 -2.69 -8.87
N LEU A 114 -4.81 -2.29 -8.16
CA LEU A 114 -4.86 -1.07 -7.38
C LEU A 114 -4.08 -1.31 -6.08
N THR A 115 -2.95 -0.63 -5.94
CA THR A 115 -2.16 -0.64 -4.71
C THR A 115 -1.78 0.79 -4.35
N VAL A 116 -1.78 1.08 -3.05
CA VAL A 116 -1.64 2.45 -2.56
C VAL A 116 -0.48 2.61 -1.59
N TRP A 117 0.24 3.72 -1.67
CA TRP A 117 1.20 4.12 -0.66
C TRP A 117 1.05 5.59 -0.29
N TYR A 118 1.69 6.04 0.77
CA TYR A 118 1.65 7.45 1.19
C TYR A 118 2.25 8.37 0.13
N SER A 119 1.62 9.53 -0.09
CA SER A 119 2.29 10.68 -0.71
C SER A 119 3.36 11.25 0.24
N ASN A 120 4.33 12.00 -0.29
CA ASN A 120 5.40 12.57 0.54
C ASN A 120 4.90 13.47 1.69
N PRO A 121 3.95 14.42 1.47
CA PRO A 121 3.44 15.25 2.55
C PRO A 121 2.68 14.42 3.60
N LEU A 122 1.87 13.45 3.16
CA LEU A 122 1.12 12.60 4.08
C LEU A 122 2.04 11.69 4.88
N ALA A 123 3.09 11.13 4.26
CA ALA A 123 4.10 10.34 4.95
C ALA A 123 4.78 11.13 6.08
N GLN A 124 5.08 12.41 5.84
CA GLN A 124 5.65 13.29 6.85
C GLN A 124 4.69 13.52 8.02
N TRP A 125 3.41 13.79 7.76
CA TRP A 125 2.41 13.98 8.83
C TRP A 125 2.15 12.74 9.68
N PHE A 126 2.39 11.55 9.13
CA PHE A 126 2.24 10.27 9.83
C PHE A 126 3.57 9.72 10.35
N ASP A 127 4.67 10.49 10.30
CA ASP A 127 6.01 10.02 10.68
C ASP A 127 6.41 8.69 10.02
N ILE A 128 6.00 8.52 8.77
CA ILE A 128 6.40 7.39 7.92
C ILE A 128 7.75 7.75 7.29
N PRO A 129 8.79 6.90 7.43
CA PRO A 129 10.07 7.18 6.81
C PRO A 129 9.94 7.34 5.28
N VAL A 130 10.39 8.48 4.77
CA VAL A 130 10.32 8.78 3.32
C VAL A 130 11.44 8.10 2.53
N THR A 131 12.57 7.83 3.18
CA THR A 131 13.73 7.16 2.58
C THR A 131 13.88 5.72 3.07
N ALA A 132 14.40 4.86 2.20
CA ALA A 132 14.84 3.53 2.54
C ALA A 132 16.11 3.27 1.73
N THR A 133 17.26 3.17 2.41
CA THR A 133 18.54 2.97 1.72
C THR A 133 18.64 1.53 1.24
N PRO A 134 18.80 1.28 -0.07
CA PRO A 134 19.02 -0.05 -0.57
C PRO A 134 20.42 -0.54 -0.19
N THR A 135 20.50 -1.83 0.07
CA THR A 135 21.72 -2.61 0.26
C THR A 135 21.69 -3.76 -0.74
N HIS A 136 22.84 -4.32 -1.09
CA HIS A 136 22.88 -5.52 -1.92
C HIS A 136 23.30 -6.73 -1.08
N ASP A 137 22.68 -7.87 -1.35
CA ASP A 137 23.17 -9.13 -0.81
C ASP A 137 24.36 -9.66 -1.61
N GLU A 138 24.89 -10.81 -1.19
CA GLU A 138 26.00 -11.50 -1.86
C GLU A 138 25.72 -11.87 -3.32
N LYS A 139 24.44 -11.88 -3.73
CA LYS A 139 23.98 -12.18 -5.10
C LYS A 139 23.70 -10.92 -5.90
N GLY A 140 23.88 -9.73 -5.31
CA GLY A 140 23.56 -8.45 -5.94
C GLY A 140 22.08 -8.09 -5.94
N GLU A 141 21.22 -8.80 -5.19
CA GLU A 141 19.80 -8.45 -5.08
C GLU A 141 19.61 -7.28 -4.09
N GLU A 142 18.81 -6.29 -4.48
CA GLU A 142 18.42 -5.20 -3.58
C GLU A 142 17.66 -5.74 -2.36
N ARG A 143 18.12 -5.31 -1.18
CA ARG A 143 17.52 -5.58 0.13
C ARG A 143 17.56 -4.31 0.97
N TYR A 144 16.68 -4.24 1.95
CA TYR A 144 16.51 -3.07 2.81
C TYR A 144 16.66 -3.50 4.26
N ILE A 145 17.55 -2.86 5.02
CA ILE A 145 17.84 -3.27 6.40
C ILE A 145 17.29 -2.23 7.36
N CYS A 146 16.59 -2.71 8.40
CA CYS A 146 16.21 -1.87 9.52
C CYS A 146 17.41 -1.65 10.44
N TRP A 147 17.91 -0.43 10.54
CA TRP A 147 19.07 -0.10 11.38
C TRP A 147 18.82 -0.23 12.89
N TYR A 148 17.56 -0.31 13.32
CA TYR A 148 17.20 -0.49 14.73
C TYR A 148 17.26 -1.95 15.17
N CYS A 149 16.75 -2.87 14.34
CA CYS A 149 16.58 -4.28 14.71
C CYS A 149 17.30 -5.26 13.79
N TRP A 150 18.00 -4.76 12.78
CA TRP A 150 18.76 -5.51 11.79
C TRP A 150 17.96 -6.51 10.95
N ARG A 151 16.62 -6.42 10.98
CA ARG A 151 15.78 -7.20 10.07
C ARG A 151 15.95 -6.74 8.64
N THR A 152 16.02 -7.71 7.75
CA THR A 152 16.16 -7.49 6.30
C THR A 152 14.80 -7.62 5.63
N PHE A 153 14.55 -6.71 4.70
CA PHE A 153 13.33 -6.61 3.93
C PHE A 153 13.63 -6.67 2.44
N LYS A 154 12.68 -7.20 1.68
CA LYS A 154 12.77 -7.25 0.21
C LYS A 154 12.37 -5.93 -0.44
N TYR A 155 11.43 -5.21 0.17
CA TYR A 155 10.85 -4.03 -0.43
C TYR A 155 10.96 -2.80 0.47
N PRO A 156 11.10 -1.58 -0.11
CA PRO A 156 11.32 -0.36 0.66
C PRO A 156 10.11 -0.01 1.54
N ASN A 157 8.87 -0.16 1.05
CA ASN A 157 7.69 0.20 1.85
C ASN A 157 7.43 -0.81 2.96
N SER A 158 7.83 -2.07 2.79
CA SER A 158 7.81 -3.06 3.88
C SER A 158 8.72 -2.64 5.02
N LEU A 159 9.94 -2.15 4.73
CA LEU A 159 10.84 -1.61 5.74
C LEU A 159 10.21 -0.37 6.42
N LYS A 160 9.69 0.58 5.64
CA LYS A 160 9.05 1.80 6.16
C LYS A 160 7.89 1.47 7.09
N ALA A 161 7.01 0.55 6.68
CA ALA A 161 5.91 0.04 7.50
C ALA A 161 6.43 -0.65 8.77
N HIS A 162 7.51 -1.43 8.68
CA HIS A 162 8.11 -2.06 9.85
C HIS A 162 8.61 -1.03 10.86
N VAL A 163 9.38 -0.04 10.41
CA VAL A 163 9.95 1.00 11.29
C VAL A 163 8.84 1.76 12.04
N HIS A 164 7.73 2.05 11.37
CA HIS A 164 6.63 2.81 11.95
C HIS A 164 5.69 1.96 12.82
N PHE A 165 5.30 0.75 12.40
CA PHE A 165 4.27 -0.04 13.10
C PHE A 165 4.78 -1.20 13.97
N HIS A 166 5.97 -1.73 13.67
CA HIS A 166 6.38 -3.05 14.20
C HIS A 166 7.76 -3.07 14.86
N CYS A 167 8.55 -2.01 14.69
CA CYS A 167 9.90 -1.96 15.21
C CYS A 167 9.87 -1.51 16.67
N ALA A 168 9.86 -2.46 17.61
CA ALA A 168 9.93 -2.12 19.03
C ALA A 168 11.16 -1.27 19.42
N LEU A 169 12.24 -1.35 18.64
CA LEU A 169 13.48 -0.61 18.86
C LEU A 169 13.51 0.79 18.24
N SER A 170 12.54 1.13 17.36
CA SER A 170 12.40 2.51 16.88
C SER A 170 11.76 3.41 17.95
N HIS A 171 10.85 2.85 18.77
CA HIS A 171 10.20 3.52 19.90
C HIS A 171 11.12 3.74 21.11
N GLY A 172 12.40 3.33 21.04
CA GLY A 172 13.42 3.59 22.06
C GLY A 172 14.01 5.01 22.03
N ARG A 173 13.58 5.87 21.11
CA ARG A 173 13.76 7.33 21.23
C ARG A 173 12.42 7.95 21.59
N PRO A 174 12.27 8.59 22.77
CA PRO A 174 11.15 9.48 22.99
C PRO A 174 11.38 10.69 22.08
N PHE A 175 10.78 10.67 20.90
CA PHE A 175 10.58 11.90 20.15
C PHE A 175 9.55 12.69 20.95
N LEU A 176 10.02 13.79 21.54
CA LEU A 176 9.21 14.75 22.27
C LEU A 176 7.97 15.08 21.43
N HIS A 177 6.82 14.62 21.91
CA HIS A 177 5.53 15.16 21.54
C HIS A 177 5.63 16.68 21.75
N HIS A 178 5.61 17.45 20.66
CA HIS A 178 5.31 18.86 20.77
C HIS A 178 3.80 18.97 20.55
N ASP A 179 3.07 18.86 21.66
CA ASP A 179 1.72 19.39 21.75
C ASP A 179 1.76 20.89 21.47
N HIS A 180 1.05 21.33 20.44
CA HIS A 180 0.53 22.68 20.35
C HIS A 180 -0.79 22.70 19.57
#